data_AF-A0A1V4UY46-F1
#
_entry.id   AF-A0A1V4UY46-F1
#
_cell.length_a   1.000
_cell.length_b   1.000
_cell.length_c   1.000
_cell.angle_alpha   90.00
_cell.angle_beta   90.00
_cell.angle_gamma   90.00
#
_symmetry.space_group_name_H-M   'P 1'
#
loop_
_entity.id
_entity.type
_entity.pdbx_description
1 polymer ?
#
loop_
_entity_poly.entity_id
_entity_poly.type
_entity_poly.pdbx_seq_one_letter_code
_entity_poly.pdbx_strand_id
1 'polypeptide(L)'
;MIRREVATKMTGQTAARDLAEFIAKNYPGRVVEVGVGHFPHVAQRLSDMGLEVILTDRVERLLAGMMVEKDDIFAPRREIYQGAGLIYSIRPPLEMQLAMGELAAAVGADVIVRPLQDEIAQLAGFGRRLVNYREARFYLFRENE
;
A
#
# COMPACT_ATOMS: atom_id res chain seq x y z
N MET A 1 17.88 16.77 -20.79
CA MET A 1 17.03 15.64 -20.35
C MET A 1 17.45 15.04 -19.00
N ILE A 2 18.74 14.84 -18.72
CA ILE A 2 19.24 14.14 -17.52
C ILE A 2 18.76 14.75 -16.16
N ARG A 3 18.69 16.08 -16.04
CA ARG A 3 18.32 16.76 -14.78
C ARG A 3 16.86 16.53 -14.33
N ARG A 4 15.93 16.33 -15.27
CA ARG A 4 14.50 16.10 -14.93
C ARG A 4 14.27 14.69 -14.40
N GLU A 5 14.91 13.68 -15.00
CA GLU A 5 14.74 12.29 -14.61
C GLU A 5 15.33 11.99 -13.22
N VAL A 6 16.48 12.59 -12.90
CA VAL A 6 17.10 12.50 -11.56
C VAL A 6 16.21 13.14 -10.50
N ALA A 7 15.63 14.32 -10.78
CA ALA A 7 14.71 14.98 -9.85
C ALA A 7 13.43 14.17 -9.61
N THR A 8 12.85 13.57 -10.66
CA THR A 8 11.65 12.71 -10.55
C THR A 8 11.93 11.41 -9.78
N LYS A 9 13.09 10.78 -9.98
CA LYS A 9 13.49 9.60 -9.20
C LYS A 9 13.69 9.95 -7.72
N MET A 10 14.28 11.12 -7.44
CA MET A 10 14.54 11.59 -6.07
C MET A 10 13.23 11.96 -5.35
N THR A 11 12.29 12.65 -5.99
CA THR A 11 10.95 12.90 -5.41
C THR A 11 10.15 11.62 -5.20
N GLY A 12 10.26 10.64 -6.11
CA GLY A 12 9.63 9.33 -5.95
C GLY A 12 10.10 8.58 -4.70
N GLN A 13 11.40 8.61 -4.40
CA GLN A 13 11.98 8.01 -3.20
C GLN A 13 11.58 8.78 -1.93
N THR A 14 11.61 10.12 -1.95
CA THR A 14 11.17 10.94 -0.82
C THR A 14 9.70 10.69 -0.48
N ALA A 15 8.83 10.64 -1.49
CA ALA A 15 7.41 10.36 -1.28
C ALA A 15 7.15 8.93 -0.77
N ALA A 16 7.96 7.93 -1.16
CA ALA A 16 7.86 6.58 -0.61
C ALA A 16 8.26 6.55 0.88
N ARG A 17 9.34 7.26 1.24
CA ARG A 17 9.77 7.42 2.63
C ARG A 17 8.69 8.11 3.47
N ASP A 18 8.16 9.22 3.00
CA ASP A 18 7.16 9.99 3.73
C ASP A 18 5.85 9.19 3.88
N LEU A 19 5.47 8.36 2.90
CA LEU A 19 4.35 7.42 3.04
C LEU A 19 4.62 6.36 4.10
N ALA A 20 5.82 5.76 4.11
CA ALA A 20 6.19 4.79 5.15
C ALA A 20 6.16 5.41 6.56
N GLU A 21 6.67 6.64 6.70
CA GLU A 21 6.60 7.37 7.98
C GLU A 21 5.16 7.65 8.41
N PHE A 22 4.28 8.01 7.47
CA PHE A 22 2.86 8.15 7.77
C PHE A 22 2.26 6.83 8.24
N ILE A 23 2.50 5.73 7.52
CA ILE A 23 1.95 4.42 7.87
C ILE A 23 2.41 3.99 9.26
N ALA A 24 3.72 3.97 9.51
CA ALA A 24 4.29 3.55 10.79
C ALA A 24 3.79 4.38 11.98
N LYS A 25 3.48 5.67 11.78
CA LYS A 25 2.92 6.54 12.82
C LYS A 25 1.45 6.24 13.14
N ASN A 26 0.67 5.79 12.17
CA ASN A 26 -0.80 5.70 12.29
C ASN A 26 -1.33 4.27 12.37
N TYR A 27 -0.54 3.27 11.95
CA TYR A 27 -0.92 1.86 11.89
C TYR A 27 0.11 1.02 12.64
N PRO A 28 0.00 0.90 13.97
CA PRO A 28 0.84 -0.03 14.72
C PRO A 28 0.46 -1.48 14.37
N GLY A 29 1.43 -2.38 14.42
CA GLY A 29 1.22 -3.81 14.17
C GLY A 29 1.41 -4.20 12.70
N ARG A 30 0.53 -5.08 12.20
CA ARG A 30 0.65 -5.70 10.89
C ARG A 30 0.04 -4.85 9.79
N VAL A 31 0.79 -4.69 8.70
CA VAL A 31 0.34 -4.04 7.46
C VAL A 31 0.63 -4.93 6.26
N VAL A 32 -0.20 -4.85 5.22
CA VAL A 32 -0.05 -5.68 4.01
C VAL A 32 0.09 -4.81 2.76
N GLU A 33 1.18 -5.02 2.01
CA GLU A 33 1.34 -4.44 0.66
C GLU A 33 0.77 -5.40 -0.38
N VAL A 34 -0.21 -4.93 -1.15
CA VAL A 34 -0.82 -5.68 -2.25
C VAL A 34 -0.20 -5.26 -3.59
N GLY A 35 0.27 -6.25 -4.35
CA GLY A 35 0.88 -6.04 -5.66
C GLY A 35 2.20 -5.28 -5.58
N VAL A 36 3.09 -5.72 -4.68
CA VAL A 36 4.37 -5.05 -4.40
C VAL A 36 5.25 -4.85 -5.66
N GLY A 37 5.12 -5.72 -6.66
CA GLY A 37 5.93 -5.63 -7.86
C GLY A 37 7.41 -5.71 -7.52
N HIS A 38 8.24 -4.95 -8.23
CA HIS A 38 9.71 -5.07 -8.12
C HIS A 38 10.36 -4.07 -7.16
N PHE A 39 9.60 -3.13 -6.59
CA PHE A 39 10.15 -1.97 -5.89
C PHE A 39 9.51 -1.81 -4.50
N PRO A 40 9.91 -2.60 -3.50
CA PRO A 40 9.27 -2.63 -2.18
C PRO A 40 9.81 -1.50 -1.28
N HIS A 41 10.00 -0.28 -1.81
CA HIS A 41 10.66 0.80 -1.07
C HIS A 41 9.89 1.21 0.19
N VAL A 42 8.55 1.17 0.13
CA VAL A 42 7.69 1.49 1.29
C VAL A 42 7.79 0.36 2.32
N ALA A 43 7.59 -0.89 1.90
CA ALA A 43 7.73 -2.06 2.76
C ALA A 43 9.09 -2.21 3.43
N GLN A 44 10.19 -2.03 2.69
CA GLN A 44 11.55 -2.04 3.27
C GLN A 44 11.67 -1.00 4.38
N ARG A 45 11.21 0.24 4.11
CA ARG A 45 11.29 1.31 5.10
C ARG A 45 10.44 1.03 6.33
N LEU A 46 9.26 0.45 6.16
CA LEU A 46 8.40 0.03 7.27
C LEU A 46 9.07 -1.08 8.10
N SER A 47 9.68 -2.07 7.44
CA SER A 47 10.44 -3.13 8.08
C SER A 47 11.65 -2.58 8.86
N ASP A 48 12.39 -1.63 8.28
CA ASP A 48 13.52 -0.95 8.95
C ASP A 48 13.07 -0.17 10.21
N MET A 49 11.81 0.27 10.23
CA MET A 49 11.18 0.94 11.37
C MET A 49 10.58 -0.06 12.39
N GLY A 50 10.71 -1.37 12.14
CA GLY A 50 10.25 -2.44 13.04
C GLY A 50 8.79 -2.82 12.90
N LEU A 51 8.10 -2.40 11.83
CA LEU A 51 6.73 -2.82 11.56
C LEU A 51 6.68 -4.23 10.98
N GLU A 52 5.61 -4.97 11.29
CA GLU A 52 5.33 -6.26 10.66
C GLU A 52 4.70 -6.01 9.28
N VAL A 53 5.44 -6.33 8.22
CA VAL A 53 5.02 -6.09 6.84
C VAL A 53 4.88 -7.40 6.11
N ILE A 54 3.70 -7.66 5.56
CA ILE A 54 3.46 -8.76 4.63
C ILE A 54 3.42 -8.21 3.21
N LEU A 55 4.15 -8.86 2.31
CA LEU A 55 4.15 -8.53 0.89
C LEU A 55 3.34 -9.56 0.13
N THR A 56 2.44 -9.12 -0.76
CA THR A 56 1.67 -10.02 -1.64
C THR A 56 1.82 -9.63 -3.10
N ASP A 57 1.92 -10.64 -3.96
CA ASP A 57 1.93 -10.51 -5.43
C ASP A 57 1.51 -11.86 -6.04
N ARG A 58 1.21 -11.92 -7.34
CA ARG A 58 0.83 -13.15 -8.03
C ARG A 58 1.97 -14.17 -8.14
N VAL A 59 3.20 -13.74 -7.89
CA VAL A 59 4.41 -14.54 -7.99
C VAL A 59 5.15 -14.50 -6.67
N GLU A 60 5.35 -15.69 -6.10
CA GLU A 60 6.21 -15.87 -4.93
C GLU A 60 7.65 -15.52 -5.26
N ARG A 61 8.29 -14.70 -4.44
CA ARG A 61 9.72 -14.38 -4.58
C ARG A 61 10.32 -13.77 -3.33
N LEU A 62 11.63 -13.90 -3.18
CA LEU A 62 12.38 -13.06 -2.25
C LEU A 62 12.66 -11.70 -2.92
N LEU A 63 12.24 -10.61 -2.27
CA LEU A 63 12.41 -9.26 -2.79
C LEU A 63 13.05 -8.40 -1.70
N ALA A 64 14.30 -7.98 -1.93
CA ALA A 64 15.09 -7.23 -0.95
C ALA A 64 15.16 -7.88 0.44
N GLY A 65 15.26 -9.21 0.48
CA GLY A 65 15.32 -9.98 1.74
C GLY A 65 13.96 -10.21 2.40
N MET A 66 12.86 -9.70 1.84
CA MET A 66 11.50 -9.91 2.32
C MET A 66 10.78 -10.95 1.47
N MET A 67 10.04 -11.85 2.11
CA MET A 67 9.22 -12.85 1.42
C MET A 67 7.98 -12.19 0.82
N VAL A 68 7.77 -12.35 -0.49
CA VAL A 68 6.52 -12.01 -1.17
C VAL A 68 5.64 -13.26 -1.24
N GLU A 69 4.54 -13.25 -0.51
CA GLU A 69 3.53 -14.29 -0.51
C GLU A 69 2.78 -14.31 -1.84
N LYS A 70 2.61 -15.51 -2.43
CA LYS A 70 1.80 -15.66 -3.64
C LYS A 70 0.32 -15.51 -3.31
N ASP A 71 -0.29 -14.42 -3.75
CA ASP A 71 -1.73 -14.19 -3.57
C ASP A 71 -2.32 -13.40 -4.74
N ASP A 72 -3.57 -13.71 -5.09
CA ASP A 72 -4.31 -12.95 -6.10
C ASP A 72 -5.41 -12.16 -5.39
N ILE A 73 -5.32 -10.83 -5.45
CA ILE A 73 -6.26 -9.93 -4.77
C ILE A 73 -7.73 -10.12 -5.19
N PHE A 74 -7.96 -10.68 -6.38
CA PHE A 74 -9.30 -11.01 -6.89
C PHE A 74 -9.85 -12.34 -6.35
N ALA A 75 -9.00 -13.16 -5.70
CA ALA A 75 -9.35 -14.39 -5.02
C ALA A 75 -8.45 -14.59 -3.79
N PRO A 76 -8.50 -13.68 -2.80
CA PRO A 76 -7.47 -13.57 -1.78
C PRO A 76 -7.57 -14.66 -0.72
N ARG A 77 -6.41 -15.15 -0.25
CA ARG A 77 -6.33 -16.00 0.94
C ARG A 77 -6.48 -15.13 2.19
N ARG A 78 -7.71 -15.04 2.70
CA ARG A 78 -8.09 -14.16 3.84
C ARG A 78 -7.16 -14.26 5.05
N GLU A 79 -6.64 -15.46 5.35
CA GLU A 79 -5.70 -15.73 6.43
C GLU A 79 -4.43 -14.85 6.41
N ILE A 80 -3.98 -14.41 5.23
CA ILE A 80 -2.84 -13.49 5.09
C ILE A 80 -3.16 -12.10 5.67
N TYR A 81 -4.41 -11.66 5.52
CA TYR A 81 -4.87 -10.31 5.81
C TYR A 81 -5.52 -10.17 7.18
N GLN A 82 -5.82 -11.28 7.86
CA GLN A 82 -6.40 -11.27 9.20
C GLN A 82 -5.49 -10.56 10.21
N GLY A 83 -6.07 -9.64 10.97
CA GLY A 83 -5.38 -8.85 11.98
C GLY A 83 -4.52 -7.71 11.41
N ALA A 84 -4.50 -7.51 10.09
CA ALA A 84 -3.85 -6.34 9.50
C ALA A 84 -4.67 -5.08 9.79
N GLY A 85 -4.03 -4.03 10.32
CA GLY A 85 -4.68 -2.74 10.51
C GLY A 85 -4.76 -1.91 9.23
N LEU A 86 -3.96 -2.27 8.22
CA LEU A 86 -3.88 -1.56 6.94
C LEU A 86 -3.57 -2.53 5.80
N ILE A 87 -4.33 -2.39 4.72
CA ILE A 87 -4.01 -2.93 3.40
C ILE A 87 -3.64 -1.75 2.51
N TYR A 88 -2.46 -1.77 1.88
CA TYR A 88 -2.03 -0.68 1.01
C TYR A 88 -1.48 -1.17 -0.31
N SER A 89 -1.53 -0.30 -1.32
CA SER A 89 -0.93 -0.58 -2.62
C SER A 89 -0.39 0.67 -3.31
N ILE A 90 0.69 0.48 -4.05
CA ILE A 90 1.39 1.52 -4.80
C ILE A 90 1.10 1.32 -6.29
N ARG A 91 0.31 2.24 -6.84
CA ARG A 91 -0.15 2.32 -8.23
C ARG A 91 -1.04 1.13 -8.67
N PRO A 92 -2.02 0.70 -7.85
CA PRO A 92 -2.96 -0.33 -8.28
C PRO A 92 -3.89 0.16 -9.41
N PRO A 93 -4.21 -0.69 -10.40
CA PRO A 93 -5.31 -0.42 -11.33
C PRO A 93 -6.66 -0.39 -10.61
N LEU A 94 -7.69 0.19 -11.24
CA LEU A 94 -8.97 0.48 -10.59
C LEU A 94 -9.67 -0.78 -10.05
N GLU A 95 -9.64 -1.88 -10.80
CA GLU A 95 -10.26 -3.15 -10.43
C GLU A 95 -9.62 -3.73 -9.17
N MET A 96 -8.30 -3.58 -9.05
CA MET A 96 -7.55 -4.01 -7.88
C MET A 96 -7.87 -3.12 -6.66
N GLN A 97 -8.11 -1.83 -6.85
CA GLN A 97 -8.56 -0.96 -5.75
C GLN A 97 -9.91 -1.43 -5.21
N LEU A 98 -10.85 -1.79 -6.08
CA LEU A 98 -12.17 -2.31 -5.68
C LEU A 98 -12.03 -3.62 -4.89
N ALA A 99 -11.25 -4.57 -5.40
CA ALA A 99 -10.99 -5.85 -4.72
C ALA A 99 -10.30 -5.67 -3.35
N MET A 100 -9.37 -4.71 -3.24
CA MET A 100 -8.77 -4.33 -1.96
C MET A 100 -9.81 -3.79 -0.97
N GLY A 101 -10.78 -2.99 -1.43
CA GLY A 101 -11.86 -2.49 -0.58
C GLY A 101 -12.76 -3.59 -0.04
N GLU A 102 -13.17 -4.53 -0.89
CA GLU A 102 -13.98 -5.69 -0.46
C GLU A 102 -13.24 -6.55 0.56
N LEU A 103 -11.95 -6.82 0.33
CA LEU A 103 -11.11 -7.57 1.25
C LEU A 103 -10.95 -6.82 2.58
N ALA A 104 -10.68 -5.52 2.53
CA ALA A 104 -10.49 -4.69 3.71
C ALA A 104 -11.73 -4.65 4.60
N ALA A 105 -12.93 -4.48 4.01
CA ALA A 105 -14.19 -4.56 4.73
C ALA A 105 -14.39 -5.94 5.37
N ALA A 106 -14.00 -7.02 4.69
CA ALA A 106 -14.14 -8.37 5.22
C ALA A 106 -13.19 -8.68 6.39
N VAL A 107 -12.06 -7.98 6.52
CA VAL A 107 -11.07 -8.20 7.60
C VAL A 107 -11.00 -7.04 8.62
N GLY A 108 -11.76 -5.97 8.42
CA GLY A 108 -11.77 -4.79 9.30
C GLY A 108 -10.51 -3.94 9.20
N ALA A 109 -9.92 -3.80 8.01
CA ALA A 109 -8.71 -3.00 7.77
C ALA A 109 -9.02 -1.67 7.07
N ASP A 110 -8.19 -0.67 7.30
CA ASP A 110 -8.17 0.55 6.47
C ASP A 110 -7.49 0.27 5.12
N VAL A 111 -7.74 1.12 4.12
CA VAL A 111 -7.06 1.04 2.80
C VAL A 111 -6.28 2.29 2.49
N ILE A 112 -5.03 2.13 2.04
CA ILE A 112 -4.26 3.20 1.39
C ILE A 112 -3.99 2.87 -0.07
N VAL A 113 -4.34 3.80 -0.96
CA VAL A 113 -4.01 3.75 -2.38
C VAL A 113 -3.14 4.94 -2.74
N ARG A 114 -1.92 4.67 -3.23
CA ARG A 114 -1.10 5.68 -3.91
C ARG A 114 -1.22 5.48 -5.42
N PRO A 115 -2.07 6.21 -6.15
CA PRO A 115 -2.34 5.91 -7.56
C PRO A 115 -1.17 6.28 -8.49
N LEU A 116 -1.21 5.77 -9.73
CA LEU A 116 -0.29 6.19 -10.80
C LEU A 116 -0.67 7.58 -11.34
N GLN A 117 -1.97 7.86 -11.43
CA GLN A 117 -2.58 9.10 -11.95
C GLN A 117 -3.79 9.46 -11.09
N ASP A 118 -4.85 10.01 -11.69
CA ASP A 118 -6.06 10.46 -10.96
C ASP A 118 -7.17 9.38 -10.88
N GLU A 119 -6.87 8.14 -11.28
CA GLU A 119 -7.81 7.02 -11.22
C GLU A 119 -7.91 6.44 -9.81
N ILE A 120 -9.02 6.76 -9.15
CA ILE A 120 -9.32 6.32 -7.79
C ILE A 120 -10.75 5.82 -7.68
N ALA A 121 -10.88 4.58 -7.22
CA ALA A 121 -12.18 3.94 -6.97
C ALA A 121 -12.91 4.59 -5.79
N GLN A 122 -14.24 4.45 -5.80
CA GLN A 122 -15.05 4.56 -4.60
C GLN A 122 -15.18 3.17 -3.99
N LEU A 123 -14.72 2.99 -2.75
CA LEU A 123 -14.81 1.71 -2.06
C LEU A 123 -16.10 1.71 -1.23
N ALA A 124 -16.98 0.76 -1.50
CA ALA A 124 -18.26 0.67 -0.81
C ALA A 124 -18.04 0.50 0.70
N GLY A 125 -18.75 1.29 1.50
CA GLY A 125 -18.62 1.26 2.97
C GLY A 125 -17.45 2.08 3.52
N PHE A 126 -16.65 2.75 2.68
CA PHE A 126 -15.54 3.59 3.14
C PHE A 126 -15.73 5.07 2.80
N GLY A 127 -15.45 5.94 3.77
CA GLY A 127 -15.12 7.33 3.52
C GLY A 127 -13.76 7.44 2.82
N ARG A 128 -13.60 8.40 1.90
CA ARG A 128 -12.37 8.60 1.12
C ARG A 128 -11.78 9.97 1.38
N ARG A 129 -10.49 10.02 1.75
CA ARG A 129 -9.75 11.26 1.98
C ARG A 129 -8.43 11.30 1.22
N LEU A 130 -8.18 12.38 0.49
CA LEU A 130 -6.86 12.68 -0.04
C LEU A 130 -5.96 13.17 1.11
N VAL A 131 -4.85 12.49 1.34
CA VAL A 131 -3.86 12.84 2.35
C VAL A 131 -2.63 13.42 1.67
N ASN A 132 -2.25 14.63 2.08
CA ASN A 132 -0.98 15.26 1.73
C ASN A 132 -0.08 15.21 2.97
N TYR A 133 0.93 14.35 2.94
CA TYR A 133 1.91 14.21 4.02
C TYR A 133 3.30 14.44 3.47
N ARG A 134 3.81 15.67 3.62
CA ARG A 134 5.07 16.12 3.00
C ARG A 134 5.04 15.85 1.48
N GLU A 135 5.97 15.07 0.94
CA GLU A 135 5.99 14.72 -0.49
C GLU A 135 5.04 13.56 -0.84
N ALA A 136 4.51 12.83 0.15
CA ALA A 136 3.56 11.76 -0.08
C ALA A 136 2.15 12.30 -0.32
N ARG A 137 1.54 11.83 -1.42
CA ARG A 137 0.14 12.06 -1.76
C ARG A 137 -0.51 10.71 -2.03
N PHE A 138 -1.58 10.42 -1.30
CA PHE A 138 -2.28 9.13 -1.37
C PHE A 138 -3.71 9.28 -0.87
N TYR A 139 -4.55 8.32 -1.21
CA TYR A 139 -5.92 8.23 -0.73
C TYR A 139 -5.99 7.26 0.43
N LEU A 140 -6.64 7.69 1.50
CA LEU A 140 -6.97 6.89 2.65
C LEU A 140 -8.47 6.59 2.63
N PHE A 141 -8.81 5.34 2.92
CA PHE A 141 -10.18 4.87 3.03
C PHE A 141 -10.41 4.28 4.43
N ARG A 142 -11.47 4.73 5.10
CA ARG A 142 -11.88 4.26 6.44
C ARG A 142 -13.39 4.05 6.53
N GLU A 143 -13.85 3.04 7.25
CA GLU A 143 -15.28 2.72 7.37
C GLU A 143 -16.11 3.79 8.12
N ASN A 144 -15.47 4.69 8.87
CA ASN A 144 -16.13 5.66 9.76
C ASN A 144 -15.73 7.13 9.52
N GLU A 145 -15.31 7.49 8.30
CA GLU A 145 -15.07 8.89 7.87
C GLU A 145 -16.17 9.42 6.96
#